data_AF-D4JUP4-F1
#
_entry.id   AF-D4JUP4-F1
#
_cell.length_a   1.000
_cell.length_b   1.000
_cell.length_c   1.000
_cell.angle_alpha   90.00
_cell.angle_beta   90.00
_cell.angle_gamma   90.00
#
_symmetry.space_group_name_H-M   'P 1'
#
loop_
_entity.id
_entity.type
_entity.pdbx_description
1 polymer ?
#
loop_
_entity_poly.entity_id
_entity_poly.type
_entity_poly.pdbx_seq_one_letter_code
_entity_poly.pdbx_strand_id
1 'polypeptide(L)'
;MIKCLNCGKDTANGMLCNECMTNADIEKLCIELHSFNPDATNEEHPYWNDLANRLENPKNFKDSALSLCSLLPAEKRDYLSIILLTSAAAPFAILAKSRDFFLEKADKILAAGYLTDMQKSRLQGLKLNLLYSTHKYYEAEKIADILSCEKNLPWEAAYALAEFYARTLRFDDAQDIIDRYQDTDELSEKCFEKLDSNNRCYQKCYEEKGRGYLPRESENIKLYIEFMESMGYEIQSVPQRESIPDNRPPKIKKEDYPKTDFVDVPKSDTFVVYDLETTGLNSEFHAVIQIGAVKVVDGVVDESQTFEELVNPKYSKVSVSDNITKITGITDEEAKNARQVWEVIPEFVKFIGDDTLAGFNNAAFDSKFLERAGRHSNIIITNKQFDIMKYAKRIKKKCNLEINGDELNNYAEYFGIKNEKAHTALSDAITTAKVYIKLRQLDEGKSSSENDGLDLEW
;
A
#
# COMPACT_ATOMS: atom_id res chain seq x y z
N MET A 1 -37.99 29.87 -5.39
CA MET A 1 -37.39 30.84 -4.44
C MET A 1 -36.06 30.27 -3.99
N ILE A 2 -35.03 31.09 -3.89
CA ILE A 2 -33.72 30.68 -3.37
C ILE A 2 -33.83 30.76 -1.84
N LYS A 3 -33.29 29.78 -1.10
CA LYS A 3 -33.26 29.86 0.37
C LYS A 3 -31.92 30.41 0.84
N CYS A 4 -31.94 31.18 1.92
CA CYS A 4 -30.75 31.67 2.60
C CYS A 4 -29.92 30.48 3.11
N LEU A 5 -28.62 30.46 2.82
CA LEU A 5 -27.72 29.40 3.26
C LEU A 5 -27.56 29.34 4.78
N ASN A 6 -27.66 30.47 5.47
CA ASN A 6 -27.53 30.54 6.94
C ASN A 6 -28.83 30.12 7.65
N CYS A 7 -29.98 30.75 7.34
CA CYS A 7 -31.22 30.58 8.11
C CYS A 7 -32.36 29.83 7.39
N GLY A 8 -32.19 29.46 6.12
CA GLY A 8 -33.19 28.69 5.36
C GLY A 8 -34.45 29.45 4.91
N LYS A 9 -34.60 30.73 5.27
CA LYS A 9 -35.70 31.60 4.82
C LYS A 9 -35.60 31.89 3.32
N ASP A 10 -36.74 32.11 2.66
CA ASP A 10 -36.76 32.53 1.25
C ASP A 10 -36.07 33.89 1.09
N THR A 11 -35.24 34.01 0.05
CA THR A 11 -34.55 35.24 -0.33
C THR A 11 -34.85 35.60 -1.78
N ALA A 12 -34.96 36.91 -2.03
CA ALA A 12 -35.40 37.46 -3.31
C ALA A 12 -34.31 37.40 -4.38
N ASN A 13 -33.02 37.48 -4.00
CA ASN A 13 -31.84 37.32 -4.87
C ASN A 13 -30.58 37.17 -4.00
N GLY A 14 -29.89 36.01 -4.08
CA GLY A 14 -28.59 35.80 -3.43
C GLY A 14 -28.51 34.56 -2.53
N MET A 15 -27.29 34.27 -2.04
CA MET A 15 -27.02 33.14 -1.15
C MET A 15 -27.44 33.41 0.31
N LEU A 16 -27.66 34.67 0.68
CA LEU A 16 -28.03 35.12 2.02
C LEU A 16 -29.25 36.04 1.97
N CYS A 17 -30.04 36.07 3.05
CA CYS A 17 -31.05 37.12 3.27
C CYS A 17 -30.41 38.33 3.97
N ASN A 18 -31.06 39.50 3.89
CA ASN A 18 -30.54 40.75 4.47
C ASN A 18 -30.20 40.65 5.97
N GLU A 19 -30.95 39.85 6.73
CA GLU A 19 -30.72 39.62 8.17
C GLU A 19 -29.43 38.82 8.45
N CYS A 20 -28.97 38.02 7.49
CA CYS A 20 -27.79 37.15 7.61
C CYS A 20 -26.56 37.69 6.86
N MET A 21 -26.60 38.95 6.40
CA MET A 21 -25.49 39.60 5.69
C MET A 21 -24.51 40.33 6.62
N THR A 22 -24.49 39.99 7.91
CA THR A 22 -23.47 40.55 8.81
C THR A 22 -22.11 39.91 8.55
N ASN A 23 -21.02 40.62 8.84
CA ASN A 23 -19.67 40.06 8.69
C ASN A 23 -19.52 38.77 9.53
N ALA A 24 -20.06 38.75 10.76
CA ALA A 24 -19.98 37.59 11.64
C ALA A 24 -20.73 36.37 11.07
N ASP A 25 -21.91 36.57 10.48
CA ASP A 25 -22.66 35.50 9.82
C ASP A 25 -21.91 34.95 8.62
N ILE A 26 -21.33 35.82 7.80
CA ILE A 26 -20.59 35.42 6.61
C ILE A 26 -19.31 34.66 6.98
N GLU A 27 -18.56 35.12 7.99
CA GLU A 27 -17.36 34.44 8.49
C GLU A 27 -17.69 33.03 9.02
N LYS A 28 -18.72 32.93 9.88
CA LYS A 28 -19.22 31.66 10.42
C LYS A 28 -19.60 30.71 9.28
N LEU A 29 -20.39 31.19 8.32
CA LEU A 29 -20.87 30.38 7.21
C LEU A 29 -19.72 29.90 6.30
N CYS A 30 -18.70 30.72 6.09
CA CYS A 30 -17.51 30.30 5.33
C CYS A 30 -16.79 29.14 6.01
N ILE A 31 -16.66 29.17 7.35
CA ILE A 31 -16.02 28.09 8.12
C ILE A 31 -16.87 26.81 8.07
N GLU A 32 -18.19 26.92 8.26
CA GLU A 32 -19.10 25.76 8.19
C GLU A 32 -19.09 25.11 6.79
N LEU A 33 -19.12 25.92 5.73
CA LEU A 33 -19.02 25.43 4.35
C LEU A 33 -17.66 24.80 4.03
N HIS A 34 -16.57 25.31 4.61
CA HIS A 34 -15.24 24.72 4.43
C HIS A 34 -15.15 23.29 4.97
N SER A 35 -15.78 23.08 6.13
CA SER A 35 -15.85 21.78 6.81
C SER A 35 -16.97 20.88 6.27
N PHE A 36 -17.80 21.36 5.34
CA PHE A 36 -18.92 20.60 4.80
C PHE A 36 -18.44 19.38 4.00
N ASN A 37 -18.94 18.20 4.38
CA ASN A 37 -18.70 16.94 3.68
C ASN A 37 -20.02 16.32 3.22
N PRO A 38 -20.31 16.29 1.91
CA PRO A 38 -21.57 15.73 1.38
C PRO A 38 -21.68 14.20 1.53
N ASP A 39 -20.55 13.50 1.77
CA ASP A 39 -20.52 12.04 1.93
C ASP A 39 -20.80 11.60 3.39
N ALA A 40 -20.64 12.52 4.35
CA ALA A 40 -21.11 12.28 5.70
C ALA A 40 -22.64 12.42 5.67
N THR A 41 -23.38 11.43 6.16
CA THR A 41 -24.85 11.46 6.28
C THR A 41 -25.26 12.52 7.30
N ASN A 42 -25.08 13.80 6.98
CA ASN A 42 -25.29 14.91 7.89
C ASN A 42 -26.73 15.40 7.69
N GLU A 43 -27.61 15.02 8.63
CA GLU A 43 -28.99 15.49 8.71
C GLU A 43 -29.10 16.99 9.05
N GLU A 44 -27.99 17.62 9.45
CA GLU A 44 -27.94 19.00 9.94
C GLU A 44 -28.20 20.07 8.87
N HIS A 45 -27.93 19.80 7.59
CA HIS A 45 -28.11 20.78 6.50
C HIS A 45 -28.78 20.20 5.23
N PRO A 46 -30.08 19.84 5.29
CA PRO A 46 -30.79 19.21 4.16
C PRO A 46 -30.79 20.05 2.88
N TYR A 47 -30.82 21.38 3.03
CA TYR A 47 -30.78 22.30 1.89
C TYR A 47 -29.41 22.37 1.22
N TRP A 48 -28.32 22.28 1.99
CA TRP A 48 -26.96 22.26 1.43
C TRP A 48 -26.71 20.96 0.68
N ASN A 49 -27.20 19.82 1.21
CA ASN A 49 -27.15 18.54 0.52
C ASN A 49 -27.89 18.57 -0.82
N ASP A 50 -29.11 19.15 -0.86
CA ASP A 50 -29.86 19.34 -2.11
C ASP A 50 -29.10 20.23 -3.13
N LEU A 51 -28.48 21.32 -2.68
CA LEU A 51 -27.68 22.17 -3.57
C LEU A 51 -26.41 21.49 -4.06
N ALA A 52 -25.69 20.80 -3.17
CA ALA A 52 -24.47 20.07 -3.50
C ALA A 52 -24.75 18.96 -4.52
N ASN A 53 -25.83 18.20 -4.35
CA ASN A 53 -26.22 17.11 -5.25
C ASN A 53 -26.61 17.57 -6.66
N ARG A 54 -26.82 18.88 -6.88
CA ARG A 54 -27.06 19.45 -8.21
C ARG A 54 -25.78 19.75 -8.98
N LEU A 55 -24.63 19.76 -8.31
CA LEU A 55 -23.33 19.94 -8.94
C LEU A 55 -22.86 18.62 -9.55
N GLU A 56 -22.07 18.69 -10.63
CA GLU A 56 -21.40 17.52 -11.20
C GLU A 56 -20.50 16.81 -10.17
N ASN A 57 -19.91 17.59 -9.27
CA ASN A 57 -19.22 17.08 -8.09
C ASN A 57 -19.76 17.79 -6.84
N PRO A 58 -20.53 17.09 -5.97
CA PRO A 58 -21.09 17.65 -4.74
C PRO A 58 -20.04 18.26 -3.79
N LYS A 59 -18.80 17.76 -3.82
CA LYS A 59 -17.70 18.29 -3.00
C LYS A 59 -17.27 19.70 -3.37
N ASN A 60 -17.62 20.16 -4.57
CA ASN A 60 -17.35 21.53 -5.01
C ASN A 60 -18.29 22.55 -4.34
N PHE A 61 -19.35 22.10 -3.64
CA PHE A 61 -20.27 23.02 -2.97
C PHE A 61 -19.55 23.92 -1.95
N LYS A 62 -18.51 23.41 -1.29
CA LYS A 62 -17.67 24.19 -0.36
C LYS A 62 -16.98 25.41 -0.99
N ASP A 63 -16.74 25.39 -2.31
CA ASP A 63 -16.11 26.51 -3.01
C ASP A 63 -17.03 27.76 -3.00
N SER A 64 -18.32 27.59 -2.68
CA SER A 64 -19.27 28.68 -2.38
C SER A 64 -18.78 29.60 -1.25
N ALA A 65 -17.96 29.09 -0.33
CA ALA A 65 -17.35 29.89 0.74
C ALA A 65 -16.46 31.01 0.18
N LEU A 66 -15.79 30.81 -0.96
CA LEU A 66 -14.98 31.85 -1.61
C LEU A 66 -15.85 32.99 -2.15
N SER A 67 -17.00 32.65 -2.74
CA SER A 67 -17.99 33.64 -3.19
C SER A 67 -18.55 34.45 -2.03
N LEU A 68 -18.83 33.81 -0.90
CA LEU A 68 -19.28 34.49 0.33
C LEU A 68 -18.19 35.39 0.91
N CYS A 69 -16.93 34.95 0.93
CA CYS A 69 -15.79 35.76 1.37
C CYS A 69 -15.70 37.08 0.62
N SER A 70 -16.10 37.13 -0.67
CA SER A 70 -16.05 38.36 -1.47
C SER A 70 -16.96 39.49 -0.94
N LEU A 71 -17.94 39.16 -0.09
CA LEU A 71 -18.85 40.10 0.55
C LEU A 71 -18.23 40.74 1.82
N LEU A 72 -17.10 40.23 2.30
CA LEU A 72 -16.42 40.74 3.48
C LEU A 72 -15.48 41.93 3.15
N PRO A 73 -15.20 42.81 4.13
CA PRO A 73 -14.11 43.77 4.04
C PRO A 73 -12.77 43.10 3.72
N ALA A 74 -11.85 43.87 3.13
CA ALA A 74 -10.57 43.36 2.64
C ALA A 74 -9.80 42.58 3.70
N GLU A 75 -9.75 43.07 4.95
CA GLU A 75 -8.99 42.42 6.02
C GLU A 75 -9.47 41.00 6.33
N LYS A 76 -10.80 40.80 6.34
CA LYS A 76 -11.44 39.52 6.65
C LYS A 76 -11.47 38.60 5.44
N ARG A 77 -11.81 39.15 4.27
CA ARG A 77 -11.84 38.42 2.99
C ARG A 77 -10.49 37.78 2.71
N ASP A 78 -9.41 38.55 2.80
CA ASP A 78 -8.10 38.08 2.36
C ASP A 78 -7.59 36.97 3.28
N TYR A 79 -7.73 37.12 4.61
CA TYR A 79 -7.37 36.05 5.56
C TYR A 79 -8.21 34.79 5.35
N LEU A 80 -9.55 34.91 5.30
CA LEU A 80 -10.42 33.74 5.12
C LEU A 80 -10.20 33.05 3.77
N SER A 81 -9.97 33.83 2.70
CA SER A 81 -9.71 33.27 1.38
C SER A 81 -8.51 32.34 1.37
N ILE A 82 -7.51 32.59 2.23
CA ILE A 82 -6.34 31.72 2.41
C ILE A 82 -6.68 30.49 3.24
N ILE A 83 -7.41 30.65 4.34
CA ILE A 83 -7.83 29.53 5.19
C ILE A 83 -8.66 28.52 4.40
N LEU A 84 -9.50 28.98 3.47
CA LEU A 84 -10.30 28.15 2.58
C LEU A 84 -9.46 27.33 1.56
N LEU A 85 -8.16 27.62 1.42
CA LEU A 85 -7.24 26.83 0.59
C LEU A 85 -6.66 25.61 1.32
N THR A 86 -6.97 25.44 2.61
CA THR A 86 -6.49 24.31 3.41
C THR A 86 -7.39 23.08 3.27
N SER A 87 -6.92 21.93 3.75
CA SER A 87 -7.78 20.76 3.94
C SER A 87 -8.53 20.86 5.27
N ALA A 88 -9.82 20.53 5.29
CA ALA A 88 -10.56 20.44 6.56
C ALA A 88 -9.96 19.38 7.51
N ALA A 89 -9.42 18.28 6.97
CA ALA A 89 -8.78 17.22 7.75
C ALA A 89 -7.29 17.50 8.07
N ALA A 90 -6.69 18.51 7.44
CA ALA A 90 -5.31 18.92 7.68
C ALA A 90 -5.20 20.45 7.51
N PRO A 91 -5.75 21.23 8.45
CA PRO A 91 -5.88 22.69 8.32
C PRO A 91 -4.54 23.42 8.41
N PHE A 92 -3.45 22.71 8.69
CA PHE A 92 -2.06 23.18 8.64
C PHE A 92 -1.40 23.02 7.26
N ALA A 93 -2.09 22.47 6.26
CA ALA A 93 -1.54 22.20 4.93
C ALA A 93 -2.39 22.81 3.79
N ILE A 94 -1.71 23.41 2.81
CA ILE A 94 -2.33 23.97 1.60
C ILE A 94 -2.60 22.89 0.57
N LEU A 95 -3.81 22.88 0.02
CA LEU A 95 -4.21 21.97 -1.06
C LEU A 95 -3.28 22.09 -2.26
N ALA A 96 -2.89 20.96 -2.86
CA ALA A 96 -1.92 20.92 -3.95
C ALA A 96 -2.26 21.87 -5.11
N LYS A 97 -3.55 21.96 -5.49
CA LYS A 97 -4.04 22.84 -6.56
C LYS A 97 -3.93 24.34 -6.26
N SER A 98 -3.69 24.72 -5.00
CA SER A 98 -3.75 26.11 -4.51
C SER A 98 -2.39 26.65 -4.07
N ARG A 99 -1.31 25.86 -4.18
CA ARG A 99 0.02 26.20 -3.64
C ARG A 99 0.62 27.47 -4.24
N ASP A 100 0.62 27.59 -5.56
CA ASP A 100 1.21 28.75 -6.25
C ASP A 100 0.44 30.03 -5.93
N PHE A 101 -0.90 29.95 -5.98
CA PHE A 101 -1.79 31.05 -5.63
C PHE A 101 -1.60 31.50 -4.17
N PHE A 102 -1.46 30.54 -3.26
CA PHE A 102 -1.21 30.82 -1.85
C PHE A 102 0.11 31.59 -1.67
N LEU A 103 1.21 31.14 -2.27
CA LEU A 103 2.51 31.82 -2.14
C LEU A 103 2.46 33.25 -2.67
N GLU A 104 1.79 33.49 -3.80
CA GLU A 104 1.67 34.83 -4.39
C GLU A 104 0.88 35.80 -3.49
N LYS A 105 -0.12 35.29 -2.77
CA LYS A 105 -1.03 36.10 -1.95
C LYS A 105 -0.56 36.25 -0.51
N ALA A 106 0.00 35.21 0.09
CA ALA A 106 0.34 35.18 1.51
C ALA A 106 1.27 36.34 1.91
N ASP A 107 2.30 36.63 1.10
CA ASP A 107 3.22 37.74 1.38
C ASP A 107 2.56 39.11 1.30
N LYS A 108 1.67 39.32 0.32
CA LYS A 108 0.90 40.56 0.18
C LYS A 108 -0.01 40.78 1.39
N ILE A 109 -0.64 39.71 1.87
CA ILE A 109 -1.56 39.75 3.01
C ILE A 109 -0.78 39.98 4.32
N LEU A 110 0.36 39.31 4.52
CA LEU A 110 1.25 39.55 5.66
C LEU A 110 1.73 41.00 5.71
N ALA A 111 2.04 41.59 4.55
CA ALA A 111 2.50 42.97 4.44
C ALA A 111 1.38 44.03 4.60
N ALA A 112 0.11 43.65 4.51
CA ALA A 112 -1.00 44.58 4.50
C ALA A 112 -1.33 45.20 5.88
N GLY A 113 -0.75 44.66 6.97
CA GLY A 113 -0.74 45.29 8.29
C GLY A 113 -2.02 45.19 9.11
N TYR A 114 -3.10 44.62 8.57
CA TYR A 114 -4.39 44.47 9.27
C TYR A 114 -4.58 43.12 9.99
N LEU A 115 -3.67 42.15 9.80
CA LEU A 115 -3.77 40.85 10.49
C LEU A 115 -3.42 40.98 11.97
N THR A 116 -4.14 40.25 12.82
CA THR A 116 -3.72 40.04 14.21
C THR A 116 -2.47 39.17 14.25
N ASP A 117 -1.72 39.21 15.36
CA ASP A 117 -0.48 38.42 15.48
C ASP A 117 -0.77 36.92 15.38
N MET A 118 -1.90 36.47 15.94
CA MET A 118 -2.39 35.10 15.77
C MET A 118 -2.65 34.71 14.32
N GLN A 119 -3.26 35.60 13.53
CA GLN A 119 -3.51 35.35 12.11
C GLN A 119 -2.21 35.33 11.30
N LYS A 120 -1.27 36.23 11.63
CA LYS A 120 0.07 36.23 11.01
C LYS A 120 0.79 34.93 11.29
N SER A 121 0.85 34.49 12.54
CA SER A 121 1.51 33.24 12.93
C SER A 121 0.88 32.03 12.24
N ARG A 122 -0.46 31.97 12.12
CA ARG A 122 -1.13 30.90 11.37
C ARG A 122 -0.74 30.89 9.90
N LEU A 123 -0.72 32.06 9.26
CA LEU A 123 -0.34 32.20 7.86
C LEU A 123 1.13 31.83 7.62
N GLN A 124 2.02 32.20 8.55
CA GLN A 124 3.42 31.78 8.55
C GLN A 124 3.56 30.27 8.74
N GLY A 125 2.77 29.65 9.62
CA GLY A 125 2.71 28.19 9.78
C GLY A 125 2.35 27.46 8.48
N LEU A 126 1.32 27.94 7.76
CA LEU A 126 0.94 27.41 6.46
C LEU A 126 2.05 27.57 5.41
N LYS A 127 2.75 28.71 5.42
CA LYS A 127 3.92 28.94 4.57
C LYS A 127 5.05 27.97 4.91
N LEU A 128 5.36 27.79 6.20
CA LEU A 128 6.39 26.85 6.66
C LEU A 128 6.09 25.44 6.15
N ASN A 129 4.87 24.94 6.38
CA ASN A 129 4.41 23.63 5.90
C ASN A 129 4.62 23.46 4.39
N LEU A 130 4.21 24.47 3.61
CA LEU A 130 4.36 24.43 2.16
C LEU A 130 5.83 24.45 1.72
N LEU A 131 6.67 25.27 2.35
CA LEU A 131 8.06 25.43 1.97
C LEU A 131 8.87 24.16 2.20
N TYR A 132 8.79 23.53 3.39
CA TYR A 132 9.54 22.29 3.62
C TYR A 132 8.95 21.09 2.86
N SER A 133 7.65 21.07 2.58
CA SER A 133 7.03 20.01 1.76
C SER A 133 7.32 20.15 0.26
N THR A 134 7.83 21.30 -0.17
CA THR A 134 8.26 21.58 -1.55
C THR A 134 9.77 21.84 -1.66
N HIS A 135 10.53 21.38 -0.67
CA HIS A 135 12.00 21.34 -0.67
C HIS A 135 12.70 22.70 -0.66
N LYS A 136 12.00 23.74 -0.17
CA LYS A 136 12.55 25.09 0.03
C LYS A 136 13.02 25.28 1.46
N TYR A 137 13.93 24.42 1.92
CA TYR A 137 14.32 24.31 3.32
C TYR A 137 14.94 25.59 3.90
N TYR A 138 15.78 26.31 3.14
CA TYR A 138 16.36 27.59 3.59
C TYR A 138 15.32 28.69 3.77
N GLU A 139 14.24 28.71 2.97
CA GLU A 139 13.14 29.64 3.16
C GLU A 139 12.27 29.20 4.35
N ALA A 140 12.05 27.90 4.50
CA ALA A 140 11.36 27.31 5.64
C ALA A 140 12.04 27.67 6.97
N GLU A 141 13.37 27.55 7.06
CA GLU A 141 14.15 27.88 8.25
C GLU A 141 13.93 29.32 8.72
N LYS A 142 13.91 30.29 7.80
CA LYS A 142 13.63 31.70 8.12
C LYS A 142 12.23 31.90 8.73
N ILE A 143 11.26 31.12 8.28
CA ILE A 143 9.90 31.18 8.86
C ILE A 143 9.86 30.48 10.22
N ALA A 144 10.58 29.37 10.38
CA ALA A 144 10.72 28.68 11.66
C ALA A 144 11.36 29.59 12.73
N ASP A 145 12.40 30.36 12.38
CA ASP A 145 13.01 31.37 13.26
C ASP A 145 12.03 32.45 13.73
N ILE A 146 11.14 32.89 12.83
CA ILE A 146 10.10 33.85 13.19
C ILE A 146 9.12 33.22 14.18
N LEU A 147 8.62 32.02 13.86
CA LEU A 147 7.61 31.34 14.69
C LEU A 147 8.16 30.91 16.05
N SER A 148 9.45 30.56 16.15
CA SER A 148 10.09 30.13 17.40
C SER A 148 10.21 31.26 18.42
N CYS A 149 10.21 32.52 17.97
CA CYS A 149 10.22 33.70 18.83
C CYS A 149 8.85 34.05 19.42
N GLU A 150 7.77 33.48 18.87
CA GLU A 150 6.40 33.78 19.29
C GLU A 150 6.02 33.01 20.55
N LYS A 151 5.50 33.74 21.56
CA LYS A 151 5.11 33.12 22.84
C LYS A 151 3.89 32.21 22.71
N ASN A 152 2.93 32.63 21.90
CA ASN A 152 1.66 31.95 21.68
C ASN A 152 1.46 31.73 20.18
N LEU A 153 1.31 30.46 19.79
CA LEU A 153 1.09 30.07 18.41
C LEU A 153 -0.32 29.52 18.24
N PRO A 154 -0.92 29.66 17.06
CA PRO A 154 -2.05 28.82 16.68
C PRO A 154 -1.53 27.40 16.53
N TRP A 155 -2.35 26.41 16.90
CA TRP A 155 -1.91 25.02 16.92
C TRP A 155 -1.45 24.56 15.52
N GLU A 156 -1.99 25.11 14.42
CA GLU A 156 -1.53 24.77 13.07
C GLU A 156 -0.10 25.24 12.79
N ALA A 157 0.27 26.41 13.32
CA ALA A 157 1.63 26.92 13.19
C ALA A 157 2.59 26.19 14.13
N ALA A 158 2.13 25.87 15.35
CA ALA A 158 2.87 25.03 16.29
C ALA A 158 3.14 23.64 15.67
N TYR A 159 2.13 23.04 15.04
CA TYR A 159 2.26 21.76 14.34
C TYR A 159 3.29 21.83 13.20
N ALA A 160 3.18 22.84 12.32
CA ALA A 160 4.12 23.01 11.23
C ALA A 160 5.57 23.23 11.72
N LEU A 161 5.74 23.98 12.81
CA LEU A 161 7.04 24.22 13.44
C LEU A 161 7.62 22.94 14.04
N ALA A 162 6.83 22.21 14.84
CA ALA A 162 7.22 20.95 15.45
C ALA A 162 7.53 19.87 14.39
N GLU A 163 6.73 19.76 13.33
CA GLU A 163 6.99 18.83 12.24
C GLU A 163 8.28 19.18 11.50
N PHE A 164 8.53 20.46 11.25
CA PHE A 164 9.77 20.92 10.64
C PHE A 164 10.98 20.59 11.53
N TYR A 165 10.91 20.83 12.83
CA TYR A 165 11.96 20.48 13.79
C TYR A 165 12.22 18.98 13.86
N ALA A 166 11.17 18.15 13.96
CA ALA A 166 11.30 16.69 13.94
C ALA A 166 11.96 16.19 12.64
N ARG A 167 11.62 16.83 11.49
CA ARG A 167 12.22 16.52 10.19
C ARG A 167 13.64 17.05 10.03
N THR A 168 14.11 17.93 10.90
CA THR A 168 15.44 18.56 10.83
C THR A 168 16.28 18.24 12.06
N LEU A 169 16.03 17.08 12.68
CA LEU A 169 16.80 16.51 13.80
C LEU A 169 16.82 17.37 15.08
N ARG A 170 15.88 18.31 15.22
CA ARG A 170 15.67 19.13 16.41
C ARG A 170 14.57 18.49 17.27
N PHE A 171 14.84 17.27 17.74
CA PHE A 171 13.82 16.42 18.38
C PHE A 171 13.30 16.99 19.69
N ASP A 172 14.18 17.57 20.51
CA ASP A 172 13.81 18.19 21.78
C ASP A 172 12.93 19.44 21.55
N ASP A 173 13.33 20.31 20.60
CA ASP A 173 12.54 21.49 20.23
C ASP A 173 11.15 21.10 19.69
N ALA A 174 11.08 20.00 18.92
CA ALA A 174 9.82 19.45 18.45
C ALA A 174 8.97 18.93 19.61
N GLN A 175 9.55 18.17 20.53
CA GLN A 175 8.86 17.62 21.69
C GLN A 175 8.31 18.73 22.62
N ASP A 176 9.10 19.77 22.87
CA ASP A 176 8.69 20.94 23.65
C ASP A 176 7.47 21.67 23.07
N ILE A 177 7.29 21.62 21.75
CA ILE A 177 6.09 22.17 21.11
C ILE A 177 4.93 21.18 21.21
N ILE A 178 5.16 19.89 20.95
CA ILE A 178 4.14 18.85 21.04
C ILE A 178 3.50 18.85 22.43
N ASP A 179 4.32 18.82 23.48
CA ASP A 179 3.87 18.76 24.87
C ASP A 179 3.03 19.99 25.28
N ARG A 180 3.29 21.16 24.66
CA ARG A 180 2.55 22.40 24.93
C ARG A 180 1.20 22.49 24.22
N TYR A 181 1.02 21.82 23.09
CA TYR A 181 -0.13 22.03 22.19
C TYR A 181 -0.98 20.78 21.93
N GLN A 182 -0.61 19.61 22.46
CA GLN A 182 -1.33 18.35 22.24
C GLN A 182 -2.79 18.35 22.75
N ASP A 183 -3.12 19.13 23.77
CA ASP A 183 -4.42 19.08 24.46
C ASP A 183 -5.40 20.22 24.09
N THR A 184 -5.36 20.75 22.86
CA THR A 184 -6.19 21.93 22.49
C THR A 184 -7.61 21.61 22.02
N ASP A 185 -7.76 20.66 21.10
CA ASP A 185 -9.03 20.18 20.54
C ASP A 185 -8.87 18.78 19.90
N GLU A 186 -9.95 18.04 19.67
CA GLU A 186 -9.90 16.64 19.20
C GLU A 186 -9.14 16.44 17.87
N LEU A 187 -9.22 17.41 16.94
CA LEU A 187 -8.53 17.31 15.67
C LEU A 187 -7.03 17.55 15.85
N SER A 188 -6.67 18.58 16.63
CA SER A 188 -5.29 18.92 16.95
C SER A 188 -4.59 17.79 17.72
N GLU A 189 -5.27 17.18 18.70
CA GLU A 189 -4.77 16.06 19.52
C GLU A 189 -4.34 14.89 18.63
N LYS A 190 -5.22 14.41 17.74
CA LYS A 190 -4.90 13.33 16.78
C LYS A 190 -3.72 13.67 15.88
N CYS A 191 -3.58 14.94 15.50
CA CYS A 191 -2.45 15.38 14.69
C CYS A 191 -1.14 15.32 15.48
N PHE A 192 -1.14 15.85 16.71
CA PHE A 192 0.03 15.87 17.58
C PHE A 192 0.43 14.47 18.07
N GLU A 193 -0.50 13.57 18.37
CA GLU A 193 -0.20 12.16 18.68
C GLU A 193 0.59 11.47 17.56
N LYS A 194 0.15 11.69 16.31
CA LYS A 194 0.84 11.17 15.14
C LYS A 194 2.23 11.79 14.98
N LEU A 195 2.35 13.08 15.23
CA LEU A 195 3.62 13.79 15.15
C LEU A 195 4.61 13.34 16.24
N ASP A 196 4.14 13.14 17.48
CA ASP A 196 4.89 12.60 18.61
C ASP A 196 5.44 11.20 18.30
N SER A 197 4.59 10.32 17.76
CA SER A 197 5.02 9.01 17.28
C SER A 197 6.13 9.09 16.21
N ASN A 198 5.99 10.00 15.24
CA ASN A 198 7.00 10.22 14.22
C ASN A 198 8.30 10.79 14.81
N ASN A 199 8.22 11.78 15.71
CA ASN A 199 9.35 12.42 16.37
C ASN A 199 10.20 11.37 17.10
N ARG A 200 9.58 10.54 17.95
CA ARG A 200 10.26 9.44 18.65
C ARG A 200 10.87 8.42 17.69
N CYS A 201 10.18 8.08 16.59
CA CYS A 201 10.69 7.15 15.59
C CYS A 201 11.94 7.70 14.89
N TYR A 202 11.92 8.97 14.50
CA TYR A 202 13.05 9.64 13.85
C TYR A 202 14.22 9.81 14.80
N GLN A 203 13.97 10.20 16.05
CA GLN A 203 14.99 10.33 17.09
C GLN A 203 15.69 8.99 17.33
N LYS A 204 14.92 7.93 17.60
CA LYS A 204 15.46 6.59 17.83
C LYS A 204 16.29 6.10 16.63
N CYS A 205 15.81 6.27 15.41
CA CYS A 205 16.57 5.88 14.23
C CYS A 205 17.84 6.72 14.04
N TYR A 206 17.82 8.01 14.39
CA TYR A 206 19.00 8.86 14.33
C TYR A 206 20.05 8.44 15.35
N GLU A 207 19.66 8.21 16.60
CA GLU A 207 20.54 7.77 17.68
C GLU A 207 21.15 6.38 17.42
N GLU A 208 20.36 5.43 16.93
CA GLU A 208 20.82 4.05 16.68
C GLU A 208 21.66 3.92 15.40
N LYS A 209 21.30 4.68 14.35
CA LYS A 209 21.74 4.40 12.97
C LYS A 209 22.23 5.63 12.22
N GLY A 210 22.34 6.80 12.85
CA GLY A 210 22.69 8.07 12.20
C GLY A 210 21.65 8.54 11.18
N ARG A 211 20.43 7.99 11.22
CA ARG A 211 19.37 8.19 10.20
C ARG A 211 18.08 8.70 10.84
N GLY A 212 17.83 10.00 10.76
CA GLY A 212 16.54 10.59 11.16
C GLY A 212 15.51 10.58 10.03
N TYR A 213 14.74 11.65 9.90
CA TYR A 213 13.88 11.85 8.73
C TYR A 213 14.71 11.88 7.44
N LEU A 214 14.25 11.14 6.44
CA LEU A 214 14.84 11.14 5.10
C LEU A 214 13.72 11.20 4.04
N PRO A 215 13.64 12.29 3.26
CA PRO A 215 12.65 12.40 2.20
C PRO A 215 12.89 11.38 1.10
N ARG A 216 11.82 11.01 0.38
CA ARG A 216 11.91 10.10 -0.77
C ARG A 216 12.70 10.74 -1.91
N GLU A 217 13.16 9.93 -2.86
CA GLU A 217 13.86 10.45 -4.05
C GLU A 217 12.98 11.43 -4.87
N SER A 218 11.66 11.15 -4.96
CA SER A 218 10.67 12.06 -5.55
C SER A 218 10.52 13.40 -4.81
N GLU A 219 11.00 13.48 -3.57
CA GLU A 219 10.98 14.63 -2.68
C GLU A 219 12.35 15.32 -2.62
N ASN A 220 13.18 15.16 -3.65
CA ASN A 220 14.49 15.81 -3.81
C ASN A 220 15.39 15.69 -2.56
N ILE A 221 15.70 14.44 -2.20
CA ILE A 221 16.60 14.07 -1.10
C ILE A 221 17.93 14.83 -1.09
N LYS A 222 18.45 15.20 -2.27
CA LYS A 222 19.70 15.95 -2.41
C LYS A 222 19.62 17.33 -1.75
N LEU A 223 18.55 18.10 -2.02
CA LEU A 223 18.39 19.42 -1.40
C LEU A 223 18.22 19.35 0.11
N TYR A 224 17.58 18.30 0.62
CA TYR A 224 17.46 18.07 2.05
C TYR A 224 18.84 17.80 2.69
N ILE A 225 19.64 16.91 2.10
CA ILE A 225 21.00 16.62 2.61
C ILE A 225 21.85 17.90 2.60
N GLU A 226 21.87 18.64 1.49
CA GLU A 226 22.62 19.91 1.38
C GLU A 226 22.20 20.92 2.46
N PHE A 227 20.90 21.00 2.76
CA PHE A 227 20.40 21.85 3.85
C PHE A 227 20.84 21.37 5.23
N MET A 228 20.72 20.07 5.52
CA MET A 228 21.13 19.50 6.81
C MET A 228 22.63 19.65 7.06
N GLU A 229 23.46 19.41 6.04
CA GLU A 229 24.90 19.62 6.09
C GLU A 229 25.24 21.10 6.36
N SER A 230 24.49 22.03 5.77
CA SER A 230 24.68 23.47 6.02
C SER A 230 24.41 23.89 7.47
N MET A 231 23.58 23.11 8.19
CA MET A 231 23.31 23.30 9.62
C MET A 231 24.28 22.53 10.53
N GLY A 232 25.26 21.82 9.95
CA GLY A 232 26.26 21.05 10.68
C GLY A 232 25.83 19.63 11.05
N TYR A 233 24.73 19.13 10.50
CA TYR A 233 24.31 17.74 10.69
C TYR A 233 24.91 16.84 9.62
N GLU A 234 25.56 15.77 10.05
CA GLU A 234 25.97 14.69 9.16
C GLU A 234 24.79 13.73 9.00
N ILE A 235 24.10 13.81 7.85
CA ILE A 235 23.09 12.83 7.49
C ILE A 235 23.83 11.66 6.86
N GLN A 236 23.90 10.52 7.57
CA GLN A 236 24.22 9.28 6.89
C GLN A 236 23.13 9.07 5.86
N SER A 237 23.42 9.39 4.60
CA SER A 237 22.60 8.93 3.48
C SER A 237 22.36 7.46 3.77
N VAL A 238 21.11 6.98 3.67
CA VAL A 238 20.85 5.53 3.57
C VAL A 238 21.98 5.02 2.72
N PRO A 239 22.85 4.09 3.20
CA PRO A 239 23.88 3.55 2.35
C PRO A 239 23.14 3.29 1.08
N GLN A 240 23.56 3.92 -0.03
CA GLN A 240 23.03 3.49 -1.30
C GLN A 240 23.13 1.99 -1.13
N ARG A 241 21.99 1.28 -1.10
CA ARG A 241 22.05 -0.10 -1.55
C ARG A 241 22.78 0.14 -2.84
N GLU A 242 24.10 -0.16 -2.89
CA GLU A 242 24.86 -0.14 -4.12
C GLU A 242 23.85 -0.74 -5.04
N SER A 243 23.31 0.10 -5.95
CA SER A 243 22.05 -0.25 -6.59
C SER A 243 22.40 -1.56 -7.20
N ILE A 244 21.93 -2.67 -6.60
CA ILE A 244 22.41 -3.99 -7.00
C ILE A 244 22.02 -3.92 -8.45
N PRO A 245 23.01 -3.92 -9.38
CA PRO A 245 22.72 -3.57 -10.76
C PRO A 245 21.48 -4.37 -11.07
N ASP A 246 20.40 -3.71 -11.51
CA ASP A 246 19.10 -4.37 -11.67
C ASP A 246 19.32 -5.42 -12.75
N ASN A 247 19.84 -6.57 -12.32
CA ASN A 247 20.23 -7.72 -13.11
C ASN A 247 18.96 -8.45 -13.53
N ARG A 248 17.79 -7.84 -13.29
CA ARG A 248 16.54 -8.21 -13.88
C ARG A 248 16.74 -8.30 -15.39
N PRO A 249 16.62 -9.50 -15.94
CA PRO A 249 16.73 -9.66 -17.37
C PRO A 249 15.53 -8.97 -18.05
N PRO A 250 15.64 -8.62 -19.34
CA PRO A 250 14.54 -8.02 -20.08
C PRO A 250 13.32 -8.95 -20.03
N LYS A 251 12.17 -8.40 -19.63
CA LYS A 251 10.93 -9.18 -19.50
C LYS A 251 10.40 -9.60 -20.88
N ILE A 252 10.07 -10.88 -21.03
CA ILE A 252 9.34 -11.38 -22.21
C ILE A 252 7.88 -10.86 -22.15
N LYS A 253 7.40 -10.25 -23.23
CA LYS A 253 6.02 -9.79 -23.31
C LYS A 253 5.07 -10.99 -23.30
N LYS A 254 3.83 -10.77 -22.85
CA LYS A 254 2.84 -11.87 -22.72
C LYS A 254 2.53 -12.52 -24.07
N GLU A 255 2.35 -11.66 -25.07
CA GLU A 255 2.08 -12.02 -26.46
C GLU A 255 3.19 -12.86 -27.11
N ASP A 256 4.43 -12.71 -26.64
CA ASP A 256 5.60 -13.42 -27.16
C ASP A 256 5.89 -14.73 -26.40
N TYR A 257 5.21 -14.98 -25.27
CA TYR A 257 5.39 -16.19 -24.48
C TYR A 257 4.51 -17.32 -25.05
N PRO A 258 5.06 -18.53 -25.30
CA PRO A 258 4.28 -19.61 -25.89
C PRO A 258 3.16 -20.05 -24.96
N LYS A 259 2.03 -20.45 -25.56
CA LYS A 259 0.94 -21.04 -24.80
C LYS A 259 1.39 -22.33 -24.14
N THR A 260 0.99 -22.50 -22.88
CA THR A 260 1.19 -23.72 -22.12
C THR A 260 0.51 -24.91 -22.80
N ASP A 261 1.27 -25.99 -23.01
CA ASP A 261 0.75 -27.22 -23.60
C ASP A 261 0.34 -28.21 -22.50
N PHE A 262 -0.97 -28.45 -22.39
CA PHE A 262 -1.54 -29.36 -21.39
C PHE A 262 -1.77 -30.75 -21.97
N VAL A 263 -1.28 -31.76 -21.25
CA VAL A 263 -1.54 -33.17 -21.54
C VAL A 263 -2.58 -33.75 -20.58
N ASP A 264 -3.33 -34.75 -21.03
CA ASP A 264 -4.33 -35.43 -20.19
C ASP A 264 -3.70 -36.31 -19.11
N VAL A 265 -2.53 -36.88 -19.40
CA VAL A 265 -1.69 -37.66 -18.48
C VAL A 265 -0.22 -37.54 -18.91
N PRO A 266 0.75 -37.65 -17.99
CA PRO A 266 2.16 -37.77 -18.34
C PRO A 266 2.42 -39.00 -19.23
N LYS A 267 3.34 -38.89 -20.20
CA LYS A 267 3.76 -40.02 -21.06
C LYS A 267 4.72 -40.98 -20.36
N SER A 268 5.41 -40.48 -19.35
CA SER A 268 6.42 -41.17 -18.56
C SER A 268 5.95 -41.27 -17.12
N ASP A 269 6.39 -42.31 -16.43
CA ASP A 269 6.18 -42.48 -14.99
C ASP A 269 7.15 -41.62 -14.16
N THR A 270 8.07 -40.94 -14.86
CA THR A 270 8.94 -39.92 -14.32
C THR A 270 8.46 -38.53 -14.73
N PHE A 271 8.11 -37.69 -13.75
CA PHE A 271 7.61 -36.33 -13.92
C PHE A 271 7.83 -35.51 -12.63
N VAL A 272 7.60 -34.20 -12.68
CA VAL A 272 7.73 -33.32 -11.51
C VAL A 272 6.36 -32.84 -11.07
N VAL A 273 6.06 -32.94 -9.77
CA VAL A 273 4.90 -32.29 -9.16
C VAL A 273 5.35 -31.01 -8.50
N TYR A 274 4.62 -29.92 -8.71
CA TYR A 274 4.93 -28.62 -8.12
C TYR A 274 3.68 -27.88 -7.62
N ASP A 275 3.89 -26.96 -6.71
CA ASP A 275 2.90 -26.06 -6.13
C ASP A 275 3.54 -24.68 -5.87
N LEU A 276 2.73 -23.61 -5.89
CA LEU A 276 3.19 -22.24 -5.72
C LEU A 276 2.38 -21.50 -4.66
N GLU A 277 3.09 -20.87 -3.72
CA GLU A 277 2.49 -19.84 -2.86
C GLU A 277 2.64 -18.47 -3.49
N THR A 278 1.61 -17.62 -3.34
CA THR A 278 1.53 -16.34 -4.06
C THR A 278 1.01 -15.20 -3.17
N THR A 279 1.25 -13.95 -3.57
CA THR A 279 0.71 -12.78 -2.87
C THR A 279 -0.80 -12.60 -3.03
N GLY A 280 -1.49 -13.49 -3.76
CA GLY A 280 -2.93 -13.46 -4.01
C GLY A 280 -3.30 -14.13 -5.35
N LEU A 281 -4.57 -14.10 -5.72
CA LEU A 281 -5.11 -15.08 -6.66
C LEU A 281 -4.95 -14.77 -8.16
N ASN A 282 -4.66 -13.52 -8.52
CA ASN A 282 -4.62 -13.08 -9.92
C ASN A 282 -3.19 -12.92 -10.41
N SER A 283 -2.73 -13.82 -11.27
CA SER A 283 -1.38 -13.79 -11.82
C SER A 283 -1.06 -12.52 -12.63
N GLU A 284 -2.03 -11.72 -13.08
CA GLU A 284 -1.73 -10.43 -13.73
C GLU A 284 -1.23 -9.35 -12.76
N PHE A 285 -1.55 -9.48 -11.47
CA PHE A 285 -1.22 -8.47 -10.47
C PHE A 285 -0.31 -9.02 -9.37
N HIS A 286 -0.47 -10.28 -8.99
CA HIS A 286 0.25 -10.92 -7.89
C HIS A 286 1.55 -11.59 -8.35
N ALA A 287 2.33 -12.05 -7.37
CA ALA A 287 3.62 -12.70 -7.57
C ALA A 287 3.71 -14.01 -6.77
N VAL A 288 4.47 -14.96 -7.29
CA VAL A 288 4.99 -16.12 -6.56
C VAL A 288 5.89 -15.65 -5.42
N ILE A 289 5.71 -16.25 -4.24
CA ILE A 289 6.50 -16.06 -3.03
C ILE A 289 7.15 -17.35 -2.51
N GLN A 290 6.72 -18.52 -2.98
CA GLN A 290 7.41 -19.79 -2.75
C GLN A 290 7.20 -20.72 -3.95
N ILE A 291 8.20 -21.54 -4.27
CA ILE A 291 8.09 -22.65 -5.21
C ILE A 291 8.44 -23.93 -4.44
N GLY A 292 7.55 -24.92 -4.48
CA GLY A 292 7.79 -26.25 -3.96
C GLY A 292 7.60 -27.29 -5.05
N ALA A 293 8.51 -28.25 -5.15
CA ALA A 293 8.41 -29.34 -6.12
C ALA A 293 9.09 -30.62 -5.65
N VAL A 294 8.61 -31.75 -6.17
CA VAL A 294 9.15 -33.09 -5.91
C VAL A 294 9.15 -33.91 -7.20
N LYS A 295 10.17 -34.74 -7.41
CA LYS A 295 10.18 -35.70 -8.52
C LYS A 295 9.39 -36.95 -8.17
N VAL A 296 8.61 -37.40 -9.14
CA VAL A 296 8.13 -38.77 -9.20
C VAL A 296 9.03 -39.50 -10.17
N VAL A 297 9.60 -40.63 -9.76
CA VAL A 297 10.50 -41.46 -10.56
C VAL A 297 9.91 -42.86 -10.62
N ASP A 298 9.66 -43.35 -11.83
CA ASP A 298 9.06 -44.66 -12.07
C ASP A 298 7.76 -44.91 -11.25
N GLY A 299 6.95 -43.87 -11.08
CA GLY A 299 5.67 -43.93 -10.37
C GLY A 299 5.79 -43.85 -8.85
N VAL A 300 6.98 -43.60 -8.29
CA VAL A 300 7.23 -43.45 -6.86
C VAL A 300 7.63 -42.01 -6.56
N VAL A 301 7.08 -41.43 -5.48
CA VAL A 301 7.47 -40.08 -5.02
C VAL A 301 8.87 -40.16 -4.41
N ASP A 302 9.84 -39.47 -5.01
CA ASP A 302 11.22 -39.42 -4.53
C ASP A 302 11.45 -38.12 -3.72
N GLU A 303 11.18 -38.18 -2.41
CA GLU A 303 11.35 -37.04 -1.51
C GLU A 303 12.84 -36.65 -1.31
N SER A 304 13.80 -37.44 -1.81
CA SER A 304 15.21 -37.03 -1.86
C SER A 304 15.51 -36.05 -3.00
N GLN A 305 14.60 -35.96 -3.98
CA GLN A 305 14.67 -35.06 -5.13
C GLN A 305 13.58 -33.99 -5.03
N THR A 306 13.83 -32.99 -4.20
CA THR A 306 12.93 -31.86 -3.96
C THR A 306 13.56 -30.53 -4.36
N PHE A 307 12.71 -29.55 -4.61
CA PHE A 307 13.07 -28.14 -4.80
C PHE A 307 12.15 -27.30 -3.92
N GLU A 308 12.72 -26.47 -3.06
CA GLU A 308 11.96 -25.56 -2.20
C GLU A 308 12.72 -24.24 -2.07
N GLU A 309 12.11 -23.16 -2.55
CA GLU A 309 12.72 -21.82 -2.53
C GLU A 309 11.67 -20.75 -2.24
N LEU A 310 12.01 -19.79 -1.38
CA LEU A 310 11.27 -18.54 -1.25
C LEU A 310 11.63 -17.61 -2.41
N VAL A 311 10.66 -16.83 -2.87
CA VAL A 311 10.80 -15.94 -4.02
C VAL A 311 10.42 -14.52 -3.66
N ASN A 312 11.27 -13.58 -4.08
CA ASN A 312 11.02 -12.17 -3.88
C ASN A 312 9.92 -11.64 -4.82
N PRO A 313 8.83 -11.05 -4.29
CA PRO A 313 7.70 -10.59 -5.11
C PRO A 313 7.95 -9.23 -5.80
N LYS A 314 9.18 -8.68 -5.78
CA LYS A 314 9.56 -7.37 -6.36
C LYS A 314 9.19 -7.13 -7.83
N TYR A 315 8.80 -8.16 -8.57
CA TYR A 315 8.28 -8.02 -9.93
C TYR A 315 6.76 -7.72 -9.97
N SER A 316 6.11 -7.69 -8.81
CA SER A 316 4.75 -7.18 -8.56
C SER A 316 4.79 -5.92 -7.69
N LYS A 317 3.72 -5.13 -7.74
CA LYS A 317 3.48 -3.99 -6.83
C LYS A 317 2.72 -4.40 -5.55
N VAL A 318 2.31 -5.66 -5.45
CA VAL A 318 1.49 -6.18 -4.36
C VAL A 318 2.39 -6.87 -3.33
N SER A 319 2.38 -6.36 -2.10
CA SER A 319 3.06 -6.96 -0.93
C SER A 319 2.29 -8.18 -0.42
N VAL A 320 2.94 -9.00 0.41
CA VAL A 320 2.24 -10.06 1.16
C VAL A 320 1.33 -9.39 2.19
N SER A 321 0.06 -9.79 2.23
CA SER A 321 -0.91 -9.27 3.22
C SER A 321 -0.99 -10.21 4.42
N ASP A 322 -1.44 -9.71 5.57
CA ASP A 322 -1.62 -10.52 6.79
C ASP A 322 -2.50 -11.76 6.56
N ASN A 323 -3.47 -11.68 5.65
CA ASN A 323 -4.30 -12.84 5.31
C ASN A 323 -3.51 -13.92 4.55
N ILE A 324 -2.61 -13.51 3.64
CA ILE A 324 -1.72 -14.46 2.95
C ILE A 324 -0.69 -15.02 3.95
N THR A 325 -0.14 -14.20 4.85
CA THR A 325 0.74 -14.66 5.92
C THR A 325 0.07 -15.71 6.81
N LYS A 326 -1.22 -15.51 7.16
CA LYS A 326 -1.98 -16.49 7.95
C LYS A 326 -2.18 -17.83 7.25
N ILE A 327 -2.28 -17.82 5.92
CA ILE A 327 -2.48 -19.02 5.12
C ILE A 327 -1.14 -19.74 4.93
N THR A 328 -0.14 -19.02 4.41
CA THR A 328 1.12 -19.59 3.92
C THR A 328 2.23 -19.66 4.98
N GLY A 329 2.07 -18.92 6.08
CA GLY A 329 3.13 -18.72 7.08
C GLY A 329 4.24 -17.75 6.65
N ILE A 330 4.26 -17.29 5.39
CA ILE A 330 5.32 -16.44 4.86
C ILE A 330 4.98 -14.97 5.10
N THR A 331 5.84 -14.25 5.81
CA THR A 331 5.69 -12.80 6.03
C THR A 331 6.17 -11.98 4.83
N ASP A 332 5.68 -10.74 4.74
CA ASP A 332 6.14 -9.79 3.72
C ASP A 332 7.64 -9.48 3.84
N GLU A 333 8.18 -9.51 5.06
CA GLU A 333 9.61 -9.31 5.32
C GLU A 333 10.45 -10.49 4.81
N GLU A 334 10.06 -11.73 5.12
CA GLU A 334 10.72 -12.94 4.62
C GLU A 334 10.73 -12.97 3.08
N ALA A 335 9.56 -12.74 2.47
CA ALA A 335 9.44 -12.70 1.01
C ALA A 335 10.31 -11.59 0.39
N LYS A 336 10.36 -10.39 1.00
CA LYS A 336 11.21 -9.27 0.51
C LYS A 336 12.70 -9.52 0.67
N ASN A 337 13.11 -10.38 1.59
CA ASN A 337 14.49 -10.76 1.83
C ASN A 337 14.93 -12.00 1.02
N ALA A 338 13.98 -12.72 0.42
CA ALA A 338 14.27 -13.86 -0.45
C ALA A 338 14.96 -13.47 -1.78
N ARG A 339 15.42 -14.50 -2.49
CA ARG A 339 16.08 -14.43 -3.80
C ARG A 339 15.12 -13.92 -4.87
N GLN A 340 15.61 -13.19 -5.86
CA GLN A 340 14.78 -12.67 -6.95
C GLN A 340 14.26 -13.79 -7.84
N VAL A 341 13.08 -13.58 -8.45
CA VAL A 341 12.48 -14.58 -9.36
C VAL A 341 13.42 -14.99 -10.50
N TRP A 342 14.20 -14.04 -11.03
CA TRP A 342 15.18 -14.30 -12.10
C TRP A 342 16.45 -15.02 -11.64
N GLU A 343 16.63 -15.21 -10.35
CA GLU A 343 17.69 -16.06 -9.77
C GLU A 343 17.16 -17.48 -9.50
N VAL A 344 15.90 -17.61 -9.08
CA VAL A 344 15.27 -18.88 -8.70
C VAL A 344 14.78 -19.67 -9.92
N ILE A 345 14.14 -19.02 -10.91
CA ILE A 345 13.60 -19.72 -12.09
C ILE A 345 14.66 -20.47 -12.91
N PRO A 346 15.87 -19.96 -13.13
CA PRO A 346 16.94 -20.74 -13.79
C PRO A 346 17.26 -22.07 -13.07
N GLU A 347 17.29 -22.06 -11.74
CA GLU A 347 17.55 -23.26 -10.93
C GLU A 347 16.36 -24.21 -10.94
N PHE A 348 15.14 -23.67 -10.86
CA PHE A 348 13.93 -24.47 -11.01
C PHE A 348 13.89 -25.16 -12.38
N VAL A 349 14.22 -24.45 -13.48
CA VAL A 349 14.30 -25.03 -14.83
C VAL A 349 15.35 -26.14 -14.91
N LYS A 350 16.50 -25.96 -14.25
CA LYS A 350 17.53 -27.01 -14.17
C LYS A 350 17.02 -28.24 -13.42
N PHE A 351 16.28 -28.05 -12.33
CA PHE A 351 15.70 -29.15 -11.54
C PHE A 351 14.68 -29.96 -12.35
N ILE A 352 13.77 -29.27 -13.05
CA ILE A 352 12.69 -29.94 -13.80
C ILE A 352 13.17 -30.58 -15.11
N GLY A 353 14.27 -30.09 -15.70
CA GLY A 353 14.76 -30.58 -17.00
C GLY A 353 13.66 -30.56 -18.07
N ASP A 354 13.51 -31.67 -18.79
CA ASP A 354 12.45 -31.86 -19.80
C ASP A 354 11.21 -32.60 -19.27
N ASP A 355 11.15 -32.84 -17.95
CA ASP A 355 10.08 -33.63 -17.33
C ASP A 355 8.72 -32.93 -17.48
N THR A 356 7.64 -33.71 -17.53
CA THR A 356 6.28 -33.15 -17.47
C THR A 356 6.07 -32.51 -16.11
N LEU A 357 5.48 -31.31 -16.07
CA LEU A 357 5.12 -30.61 -14.85
C LEU A 357 3.68 -30.89 -14.49
N ALA A 358 3.42 -31.28 -13.25
CA ALA A 358 2.10 -31.62 -12.75
C ALA A 358 1.78 -30.77 -11.52
N GLY A 359 0.51 -30.38 -11.38
CA GLY A 359 0.05 -29.65 -10.20
C GLY A 359 -1.45 -29.83 -10.01
N PHE A 360 -1.96 -29.46 -8.84
CA PHE A 360 -3.37 -29.54 -8.53
C PHE A 360 -4.07 -28.23 -8.91
N ASN A 361 -5.11 -28.26 -9.74
CA ASN A 361 -5.74 -27.06 -10.31
C ASN A 361 -4.77 -26.17 -11.14
N ASN A 362 -3.71 -26.80 -11.64
CA ASN A 362 -2.57 -26.18 -12.30
C ASN A 362 -2.97 -25.29 -13.49
N ALA A 363 -3.93 -25.71 -14.32
CA ALA A 363 -4.35 -24.95 -15.50
C ALA A 363 -5.07 -23.63 -15.15
N ALA A 364 -5.75 -23.59 -14.01
CA ALA A 364 -6.45 -22.40 -13.56
C ALA A 364 -5.53 -21.44 -12.79
N PHE A 365 -4.46 -21.95 -12.17
CA PHE A 365 -3.67 -21.24 -11.18
C PHE A 365 -2.15 -21.30 -11.44
N ASP A 366 -1.44 -22.34 -10.98
CA ASP A 366 0.02 -22.37 -10.88
C ASP A 366 0.73 -22.12 -12.21
N SER A 367 0.27 -22.78 -13.28
CA SER A 367 0.86 -22.61 -14.61
C SER A 367 0.88 -21.15 -15.09
N LYS A 368 -0.11 -20.33 -14.68
CA LYS A 368 -0.19 -18.91 -15.06
C LYS A 368 0.80 -18.07 -14.26
N PHE A 369 1.05 -18.43 -12.99
CA PHE A 369 2.06 -17.81 -12.16
C PHE A 369 3.46 -18.20 -12.61
N LEU A 370 3.67 -19.48 -12.95
CA LEU A 370 4.92 -19.99 -13.49
C LEU A 370 5.27 -19.34 -14.84
N GLU A 371 4.28 -19.18 -15.74
CA GLU A 371 4.45 -18.42 -17.00
C GLU A 371 4.95 -17.00 -16.71
N ARG A 372 4.29 -16.29 -15.80
CA ARG A 372 4.69 -14.92 -15.42
C ARG A 372 6.09 -14.89 -14.82
N ALA A 373 6.41 -15.83 -13.94
CA ALA A 373 7.74 -15.93 -13.34
C ALA A 373 8.82 -16.17 -14.41
N GLY A 374 8.57 -17.06 -15.37
CA GLY A 374 9.42 -17.28 -16.54
C GLY A 374 9.64 -16.02 -17.36
N ARG A 375 8.56 -15.29 -17.67
CA ARG A 375 8.63 -14.00 -18.40
C ARG A 375 9.49 -12.96 -17.71
N HIS A 376 9.36 -12.83 -16.38
CA HIS A 376 10.17 -11.92 -15.58
C HIS A 376 11.62 -12.38 -15.37
N SER A 377 11.91 -13.64 -15.71
CA SER A 377 13.24 -14.24 -15.68
C SER A 377 13.87 -14.36 -17.07
N ASN A 378 13.20 -13.87 -18.11
CA ASN A 378 13.59 -14.02 -19.51
C ASN A 378 13.85 -15.49 -19.91
N ILE A 379 13.05 -16.41 -19.36
CA ILE A 379 13.15 -17.85 -19.60
C ILE A 379 11.80 -18.36 -20.07
N ILE A 380 11.82 -19.11 -21.18
CA ILE A 380 10.64 -19.82 -21.70
C ILE A 380 10.64 -21.23 -21.14
N ILE A 381 9.60 -21.58 -20.38
CA ILE A 381 9.38 -22.93 -19.84
C ILE A 381 8.49 -23.69 -20.83
N THR A 382 9.05 -24.69 -21.52
CA THR A 382 8.38 -25.44 -22.60
C THR A 382 7.85 -26.81 -22.17
N ASN A 383 8.05 -27.19 -20.91
CA ASN A 383 7.60 -28.46 -20.35
C ASN A 383 6.09 -28.64 -20.57
N LYS A 384 5.68 -29.88 -20.89
CA LYS A 384 4.26 -30.23 -20.90
C LYS A 384 3.70 -30.08 -19.49
N GLN A 385 2.47 -29.62 -19.38
CA GLN A 385 1.79 -29.42 -18.11
C GLN A 385 0.64 -30.41 -17.94
N PHE A 386 0.43 -30.87 -16.72
CA PHE A 386 -0.61 -31.81 -16.35
C PHE A 386 -1.41 -31.26 -15.17
N ASP A 387 -2.74 -31.29 -15.29
CA ASP A 387 -3.67 -30.82 -14.26
C ASP A 387 -4.27 -32.02 -13.53
N ILE A 388 -3.72 -32.31 -12.35
CA ILE A 388 -4.10 -33.46 -11.54
C ILE A 388 -5.55 -33.34 -11.07
N MET A 389 -6.08 -32.13 -10.84
CA MET A 389 -7.47 -31.96 -10.38
C MET A 389 -8.46 -32.43 -11.46
N LYS A 390 -8.18 -32.16 -12.74
CA LYS A 390 -9.02 -32.66 -13.85
C LYS A 390 -8.99 -34.17 -13.92
N TYR A 391 -7.82 -34.78 -13.77
CA TYR A 391 -7.67 -36.23 -13.71
C TYR A 391 -8.41 -36.82 -12.51
N ALA A 392 -8.24 -36.24 -11.32
CA ALA A 392 -8.87 -36.66 -10.08
C ALA A 392 -10.40 -36.66 -10.17
N LYS A 393 -11.01 -35.61 -10.73
CA LYS A 393 -12.46 -35.54 -10.98
C LYS A 393 -12.94 -36.67 -11.89
N ARG A 394 -12.17 -37.00 -12.93
CA ARG A 394 -12.48 -38.11 -13.85
C ARG A 394 -12.45 -39.45 -13.13
N ILE A 395 -11.42 -39.71 -12.33
CA ILE A 395 -11.28 -40.97 -11.59
C ILE A 395 -12.32 -41.09 -10.49
N LYS A 396 -12.57 -40.01 -9.72
CA LYS A 396 -13.65 -39.91 -8.74
C LYS A 396 -14.98 -40.35 -9.31
N LYS A 397 -15.34 -39.86 -10.52
CA LYS A 397 -16.57 -40.26 -11.22
C LYS A 397 -16.50 -41.71 -11.75
N LYS A 398 -15.39 -42.10 -12.39
CA LYS A 398 -15.20 -43.45 -12.98
C LYS A 398 -15.31 -44.55 -11.92
N CYS A 399 -14.71 -44.33 -10.75
CA CYS A 399 -14.63 -45.30 -9.67
C CYS A 399 -15.70 -45.09 -8.58
N ASN A 400 -16.60 -44.12 -8.74
CA ASN A 400 -17.66 -43.77 -7.78
C ASN A 400 -17.12 -43.52 -6.36
N LEU A 401 -16.06 -42.71 -6.25
CA LEU A 401 -15.43 -42.39 -4.96
C LEU A 401 -16.25 -41.35 -4.20
N GLU A 402 -16.54 -41.61 -2.94
CA GLU A 402 -17.29 -40.73 -2.03
C GLU A 402 -16.38 -39.65 -1.42
N ILE A 403 -15.93 -38.70 -2.24
CA ILE A 403 -15.09 -37.57 -1.83
C ILE A 403 -15.94 -36.29 -1.83
N ASN A 404 -16.02 -35.61 -0.69
CA ASN A 404 -16.77 -34.36 -0.54
C ASN A 404 -15.94 -33.17 -1.03
N GLY A 405 -16.26 -32.60 -2.19
CA GLY A 405 -15.50 -31.50 -2.78
C GLY A 405 -14.38 -31.96 -3.71
N ASP A 406 -13.66 -31.00 -4.29
CA ASP A 406 -12.62 -31.22 -5.31
C ASP A 406 -11.28 -30.59 -4.95
N GLU A 407 -11.14 -30.07 -3.73
CA GLU A 407 -9.92 -29.54 -3.14
C GLU A 407 -8.94 -30.67 -2.76
N LEU A 408 -7.63 -30.41 -2.82
CA LEU A 408 -6.57 -31.38 -2.53
C LEU A 408 -6.78 -32.08 -1.18
N ASN A 409 -7.13 -31.32 -0.14
CA ASN A 409 -7.34 -31.83 1.21
C ASN A 409 -8.39 -32.93 1.29
N ASN A 410 -9.46 -32.86 0.49
CA ASN A 410 -10.51 -33.88 0.50
C ASN A 410 -10.02 -35.20 -0.11
N TYR A 411 -9.19 -35.13 -1.16
CA TYR A 411 -8.56 -36.32 -1.73
C TYR A 411 -7.51 -36.90 -0.78
N ALA A 412 -6.71 -36.04 -0.15
CA ALA A 412 -5.71 -36.47 0.83
C ALA A 412 -6.37 -37.19 2.02
N GLU A 413 -7.44 -36.62 2.58
CA GLU A 413 -8.23 -37.23 3.67
C GLU A 413 -8.82 -38.58 3.25
N TYR A 414 -9.43 -38.67 2.06
CA TYR A 414 -9.99 -39.91 1.54
C TYR A 414 -8.96 -41.04 1.44
N PHE A 415 -7.73 -40.73 1.03
CA PHE A 415 -6.64 -41.71 0.93
C PHE A 415 -5.83 -41.89 2.21
N GLY A 416 -6.19 -41.20 3.32
CA GLY A 416 -5.44 -41.24 4.57
C GLY A 416 -4.04 -40.64 4.48
N ILE A 417 -3.79 -39.73 3.54
CA ILE A 417 -2.52 -39.04 3.34
C ILE A 417 -2.49 -37.84 4.29
N LYS A 418 -1.50 -37.79 5.20
CA LYS A 418 -1.29 -36.65 6.09
C LYS A 418 -0.45 -35.58 5.38
N ASN A 419 -0.95 -34.34 5.41
CA ASN A 419 -0.21 -33.15 5.00
C ASN A 419 0.22 -32.39 6.27
N GLU A 420 1.45 -32.65 6.74
CA GLU A 420 1.91 -32.16 8.04
C GLU A 420 2.12 -30.64 8.10
N LYS A 421 2.35 -30.01 6.94
CA LYS A 421 2.57 -28.57 6.80
C LYS A 421 1.73 -28.02 5.65
N ALA A 422 0.42 -28.20 5.74
CA ALA A 422 -0.51 -27.66 4.75
C ALA A 422 -0.25 -26.17 4.51
N HIS A 423 -0.35 -25.72 3.25
CA HIS A 423 -0.03 -24.36 2.82
C HIS A 423 1.46 -24.00 2.90
N THR A 424 2.32 -25.01 2.80
CA THR A 424 3.71 -24.83 2.36
C THR A 424 3.84 -25.49 0.99
N ALA A 425 4.44 -24.78 0.04
CA ALA A 425 4.45 -25.23 -1.35
C ALA A 425 5.04 -26.65 -1.51
N LEU A 426 6.10 -27.00 -0.77
CA LEU A 426 6.71 -28.33 -0.87
C LEU A 426 5.80 -29.43 -0.32
N SER A 427 5.16 -29.20 0.84
CA SER A 427 4.28 -30.19 1.46
C SER A 427 3.03 -30.46 0.61
N ASP A 428 2.50 -29.41 -0.01
CA ASP A 428 1.34 -29.49 -0.91
C ASP A 428 1.72 -30.18 -2.23
N ALA A 429 2.92 -29.96 -2.77
CA ALA A 429 3.45 -30.69 -3.93
C ALA A 429 3.62 -32.20 -3.62
N ILE A 430 4.18 -32.57 -2.47
CA ILE A 430 4.34 -33.97 -2.05
C ILE A 430 2.98 -34.65 -1.86
N THR A 431 2.05 -33.97 -1.21
CA THR A 431 0.68 -34.49 -1.00
C THR A 431 -0.04 -34.66 -2.34
N THR A 432 0.10 -33.69 -3.25
CA THR A 432 -0.42 -33.78 -4.62
C THR A 432 0.14 -34.99 -5.37
N ALA A 433 1.44 -35.25 -5.26
CA ALA A 433 2.08 -36.42 -5.86
C ALA A 433 1.50 -37.74 -5.30
N LYS A 434 1.42 -37.86 -3.98
CA LYS A 434 0.87 -39.05 -3.30
C LYS A 434 -0.59 -39.30 -3.69
N VAL A 435 -1.41 -38.25 -3.74
CA VAL A 435 -2.82 -38.33 -4.20
C VAL A 435 -2.91 -38.82 -5.64
N TYR A 436 -2.08 -38.27 -6.54
CA TYR A 436 -2.07 -38.70 -7.93
C TYR A 436 -1.70 -40.19 -8.08
N ILE A 437 -0.69 -40.67 -7.36
CA ILE A 437 -0.30 -42.09 -7.39
C ILE A 437 -1.45 -43.00 -6.94
N LYS A 438 -2.16 -42.65 -5.86
CA LYS A 438 -3.33 -43.41 -5.39
C LYS A 438 -4.46 -43.43 -6.42
N LEU A 439 -4.76 -42.29 -7.05
CA LEU A 439 -5.77 -42.20 -8.11
C LEU A 439 -5.37 -43.04 -9.33
N ARG A 440 -4.09 -43.04 -9.70
CA ARG A 440 -3.57 -43.82 -10.82
C ARG A 440 -3.67 -45.32 -10.57
N GLN A 441 -3.34 -45.79 -9.36
CA GLN A 441 -3.50 -47.19 -8.96
C GLN A 441 -4.96 -47.65 -9.15
N LEU A 442 -5.93 -46.82 -8.73
CA LEU A 442 -7.36 -47.10 -8.95
C LEU A 442 -7.75 -47.11 -10.43
N ASP A 443 -7.21 -46.20 -11.24
CA ASP A 443 -7.48 -46.11 -12.68
C ASP A 443 -6.99 -47.35 -13.44
N GLU A 444 -5.85 -47.89 -13.02
CA GLU A 444 -5.22 -49.13 -13.51
C GLU A 444 -5.87 -50.42 -12.97
N GLY A 445 -6.81 -50.31 -12.02
CA GLY A 445 -7.47 -51.46 -11.39
C GLY A 445 -6.62 -52.20 -10.35
N LYS A 446 -5.55 -51.58 -9.84
CA LYS A 446 -4.75 -52.09 -8.72
C LYS A 446 -5.47 -51.70 -7.41
N SER A 447 -5.88 -52.69 -6.61
CA SER A 447 -6.51 -52.41 -5.31
C SER A 447 -5.48 -51.84 -4.33
N SER A 448 -5.89 -50.88 -3.50
CA SER A 448 -5.08 -50.20 -2.49
C SER A 448 -4.69 -51.08 -1.28
N SER A 449 -4.65 -52.40 -1.46
CA SER A 449 -4.45 -53.40 -0.40
C SER A 449 -3.01 -53.94 -0.31
N GLU A 450 -2.10 -53.50 -1.17
CA GLU A 450 -0.68 -53.76 -0.97
C GLU A 450 -0.11 -52.66 -0.07
N ASN A 451 -0.14 -52.93 1.24
CA ASN A 451 0.82 -52.37 2.17
C ASN A 451 2.20 -52.78 1.67
N ASP A 452 2.90 -51.89 0.97
CA ASP A 452 4.36 -51.92 0.91
C ASP A 452 4.86 -51.61 2.32
N GLY A 453 4.85 -52.65 3.16
CA GLY A 453 5.72 -52.74 4.32
C GLY A 453 7.15 -52.80 3.82
N LEU A 454 7.78 -51.64 3.71
CA LEU A 454 9.23 -51.55 3.84
C LEU A 454 9.52 -51.21 5.29
N ASP A 455 9.75 -52.28 6.05
CA ASP A 455 10.42 -52.24 7.34
C ASP A 455 11.71 -51.41 7.22
N LEU A 456 11.71 -50.25 7.88
CA LEU A 456 12.93 -49.51 8.18
C LEU A 456 13.57 -50.12 9.43
N GLU A 457 14.18 -51.29 9.26
CA GLU A 457 15.45 -51.55 9.95
C GLU A 457 16.54 -51.46 8.87
N TRP A 458 17.47 -50.50 9.05
CA TRP A 458 18.94 -50.62 9.00
C TRP A 458 19.57 -49.23 8.95
#